data_AF-A0ABD7EP03-F1
#
_entry.id   AF-A0ABD7EP03-F1
#
_cell.length_a   1.000
_cell.length_b   1.000
_cell.length_c   1.000
_cell.angle_alpha   90.00
_cell.angle_beta   90.00
_cell.angle_gamma   90.00
#
_symmetry.space_group_name_H-M   'P 1'
#
loop_
_entity.id
_entity.type
_entity.pdbx_description
1 polymer ?
#
loop_
_entity_poly.entity_id
_entity_poly.type
_entity_poly.pdbx_seq_one_letter_code
_entity_poly.pdbx_strand_id
1 'polypeptide(L)'
;MSPQVKGYLLLLLVACGSAGAMGWRYQHRHQVDGSRQMLLELEKLGWQLQGATPLLGGTYIGYRLRHPDCSGGLQAMAVAPDREAMSVKLAGSGQLQGVMFRGRWHSEAPLLAYRFNQGWHKLWGDAPAPLYRVALPATCLALIAPDPPH
;
A
#
# COMPACT_ATOMS: atom_id res chain seq x y z
N MET A 1 -0.90 52.30 2.09
CA MET A 1 -1.32 50.90 1.83
C MET A 1 -2.27 50.48 2.95
N SER A 2 -3.53 50.16 2.64
CA SER A 2 -4.52 49.81 3.67
C SER A 2 -4.14 48.48 4.35
N PRO A 3 -4.50 48.28 5.62
CA PRO A 3 -4.24 47.02 6.34
C PRO A 3 -4.81 45.79 5.62
N GLN A 4 -5.91 45.95 4.87
CA GLN A 4 -6.51 44.91 4.03
C GLN A 4 -5.57 44.46 2.91
N VAL A 5 -4.91 45.40 2.22
CA VAL A 5 -3.96 45.10 1.13
C VAL A 5 -2.75 44.33 1.66
N LYS A 6 -2.24 44.69 2.85
CA LYS A 6 -1.14 43.93 3.50
C LYS A 6 -1.55 42.51 3.85
N GLY A 7 -2.79 42.32 4.34
CA GLY A 7 -3.33 41.00 4.66
C GLY A 7 -3.46 40.10 3.42
N TYR A 8 -4.00 40.64 2.32
CA TYR A 8 -4.10 39.90 1.05
C TYR A 8 -2.72 39.53 0.49
N LEU A 9 -1.75 40.44 0.54
CA LEU A 9 -0.41 40.20 0.02
C LEU A 9 0.32 39.12 0.83
N LEU A 10 0.11 39.08 2.15
CA LEU A 10 0.62 38.01 3.02
C LEU A 10 -0.01 36.65 2.68
N LEU A 11 -1.33 36.60 2.50
CA LEU A 11 -2.05 35.37 2.11
C LEU A 11 -1.56 34.85 0.74
N LEU A 12 -1.32 35.76 -0.21
CA LEU A 12 -0.84 35.43 -1.55
C LEU A 12 0.58 34.84 -1.49
N LEU A 13 1.46 35.43 -0.68
CA LEU A 13 2.81 34.88 -0.42
C LEU A 13 2.76 33.49 0.24
N VAL A 14 1.88 33.30 1.23
CA VAL A 14 1.69 31.99 1.88
C VAL A 14 1.16 30.96 0.88
N ALA A 15 0.21 31.33 0.02
CA ALA A 15 -0.34 30.44 -1.00
C ALA A 15 0.72 30.06 -2.05
N CYS A 16 1.50 31.02 -2.54
CA CYS A 16 2.60 30.75 -3.48
C CYS A 16 3.70 29.88 -2.84
N GLY A 17 4.06 30.15 -1.59
CA GLY A 17 5.06 29.36 -0.85
C GLY A 17 4.61 27.91 -0.64
N SER A 18 3.34 27.70 -0.28
CA SER A 18 2.79 26.35 -0.08
C SER A 18 2.64 25.58 -1.41
N ALA A 19 2.18 26.23 -2.48
CA ALA A 19 2.15 25.62 -3.81
C ALA A 19 3.54 25.27 -4.33
N GLY A 20 4.53 26.15 -4.15
CA GLY A 20 5.93 25.90 -4.52
C GLY A 20 6.54 24.72 -3.74
N ALA A 21 6.29 24.65 -2.44
CA ALA A 21 6.74 23.54 -1.60
C ALA A 21 6.11 22.21 -2.02
N MET A 22 4.80 22.19 -2.33
CA MET A 22 4.12 20.99 -2.86
C MET A 22 4.70 20.56 -4.22
N GLY A 23 4.90 21.52 -5.13
CA GLY A 23 5.49 21.25 -6.45
C GLY A 23 6.90 20.69 -6.36
N TRP A 24 7.74 21.25 -5.48
CA TRP A 24 9.10 20.75 -5.26
C TRP A 24 9.11 19.33 -4.71
N ARG A 25 8.28 19.03 -3.69
CA ARG A 25 8.13 17.69 -3.13
C ARG A 25 7.60 16.68 -4.14
N TYR A 26 6.68 17.10 -5.01
CA TYR A 26 6.15 16.25 -6.07
C TYR A 26 7.23 15.86 -7.08
N GLN A 27 8.06 16.83 -7.51
CA GLN A 27 9.16 16.58 -8.45
C GLN A 27 10.29 15.73 -7.86
N HIS A 28 10.59 15.89 -6.57
CA HIS A 28 11.66 15.18 -5.88
C HIS A 28 11.17 13.94 -5.12
N ARG A 29 9.98 13.43 -5.47
CA ARG A 29 9.42 12.27 -4.81
C ARG A 29 10.27 11.03 -5.13
N HIS A 30 10.73 10.33 -4.10
CA HIS A 30 11.31 9.02 -4.29
C HIS A 30 10.27 8.07 -4.87
N GLN A 31 10.62 7.36 -5.94
CA GLN A 31 9.82 6.23 -6.40
C GLN A 31 9.78 5.19 -5.28
N VAL A 32 8.59 5.01 -4.73
CA VAL A 32 8.36 4.04 -3.66
C VAL A 32 8.10 2.70 -4.31
N ASP A 33 9.00 1.75 -4.07
CA ASP A 33 8.79 0.37 -4.46
C ASP A 33 7.80 -0.29 -3.50
N GLY A 34 6.55 -0.44 -3.97
CA GLY A 34 5.48 -1.05 -3.18
C GLY A 34 5.79 -2.48 -2.74
N SER A 35 6.61 -3.21 -3.50
CA SER A 35 7.02 -4.57 -3.14
C SER A 35 7.99 -4.56 -1.95
N ARG A 36 8.93 -3.61 -1.92
CA ARG A 36 9.83 -3.42 -0.78
C ARG A 36 9.07 -3.05 0.49
N GLN A 37 8.10 -2.14 0.42
CA GLN A 37 7.30 -1.76 1.57
C GLN A 37 6.48 -2.93 2.12
N MET A 38 5.83 -3.69 1.22
CA MET A 38 5.10 -4.90 1.57
C MET A 38 6.00 -5.92 2.29
N LEU A 39 7.19 -6.22 1.74
CA LEU A 39 8.11 -7.18 2.34
C LEU A 39 8.57 -6.73 3.73
N LEU A 40 8.89 -5.46 3.91
CA LEU A 40 9.26 -4.90 5.21
C LEU A 40 8.12 -4.97 6.23
N GLU A 41 6.86 -4.80 5.79
CA GLU A 41 5.69 -4.94 6.65
C GLU A 41 5.49 -6.39 7.09
N LEU A 42 5.58 -7.33 6.14
CA LEU A 42 5.45 -8.76 6.41
C LEU A 42 6.61 -9.30 7.28
N GLU A 43 7.83 -8.82 7.07
CA GLU A 43 8.99 -9.17 7.89
C GLU A 43 8.80 -8.76 9.36
N LYS A 44 8.23 -7.56 9.61
CA LYS A 44 7.88 -7.11 10.97
C LYS A 44 6.83 -7.99 11.63
N LEU A 45 5.98 -8.64 10.84
CA LEU A 45 4.99 -9.61 11.28
C LEU A 45 5.56 -11.04 11.38
N GLY A 46 6.89 -11.21 11.24
CA GLY A 46 7.56 -12.51 11.38
C GLY A 46 7.58 -13.37 10.11
N TRP A 47 7.07 -12.85 8.98
CA TRP A 47 7.05 -13.58 7.72
C TRP A 47 8.38 -13.47 6.99
N GLN A 48 8.97 -14.61 6.63
CA GLN A 48 10.26 -14.69 5.98
C GLN A 48 10.10 -15.06 4.51
N LEU A 49 10.78 -14.34 3.62
CA LEU A 49 10.78 -14.61 2.20
C LEU A 49 11.39 -15.99 1.89
N GLN A 50 10.68 -16.81 1.12
CA GLN A 50 11.16 -18.10 0.59
C GLN A 50 11.48 -18.04 -0.90
N GLY A 51 10.76 -17.22 -1.66
CA GLY A 51 10.95 -17.13 -3.10
C GLY A 51 10.01 -16.14 -3.76
N ALA A 52 10.25 -15.91 -5.05
CA ALA A 52 9.47 -15.03 -5.89
C ALA A 52 9.17 -15.72 -7.23
N THR A 53 7.97 -15.50 -7.75
CA THR A 53 7.51 -16.05 -9.03
C THR A 53 6.87 -14.95 -9.86
N PRO A 54 7.20 -14.84 -11.16
CA PRO A 54 6.53 -13.90 -12.04
C PRO A 54 5.07 -14.28 -12.22
N LEU A 55 4.18 -13.29 -12.23
CA LEU A 55 2.75 -13.40 -12.44
C LEU A 55 2.34 -12.54 -13.64
N LEU A 56 1.25 -12.92 -14.31
CA LEU A 56 0.72 -12.22 -15.49
C LEU A 56 1.80 -11.90 -16.55
N GLY A 57 2.62 -12.90 -16.92
CA GLY A 57 3.66 -12.72 -17.94
C GLY A 57 4.86 -11.88 -17.48
N GLY A 58 4.98 -11.58 -16.18
CA GLY A 58 6.12 -10.85 -15.60
C GLY A 58 5.80 -9.42 -15.15
N THR A 59 4.58 -8.93 -15.38
CA THR A 59 4.14 -7.61 -14.92
C THR A 59 4.08 -7.50 -13.40
N TYR A 60 3.82 -8.62 -12.73
CA TYR A 60 3.73 -8.70 -11.28
C TYR A 60 4.65 -9.77 -10.72
N ILE A 61 5.05 -9.61 -9.46
CA ILE A 61 5.86 -10.58 -8.74
C ILE A 61 5.05 -11.08 -7.55
N GLY A 62 4.77 -12.39 -7.55
CA GLY A 62 4.22 -13.09 -6.41
C GLY A 62 5.35 -13.58 -5.51
N TYR A 63 5.34 -13.15 -4.25
CA TYR A 63 6.29 -13.56 -3.23
C TYR A 63 5.70 -14.68 -2.39
N ARG A 64 6.48 -15.71 -2.11
CA ARG A 64 6.15 -16.78 -1.16
C ARG A 64 6.90 -16.53 0.13
N LEU A 65 6.18 -16.48 1.23
CA LEU A 65 6.70 -16.26 2.57
C LEU A 65 6.30 -17.40 3.51
N ARG A 66 7.10 -17.62 4.56
CA ARG A 66 6.83 -18.59 5.63
C ARG A 66 6.77 -17.90 6.98
N HIS A 67 6.02 -18.46 7.90
CA HIS A 67 6.01 -18.06 9.30
C HIS A 67 6.26 -19.32 10.16
N PRO A 68 7.05 -19.26 11.24
CA PRO A 68 7.27 -20.42 12.11
C PRO A 68 5.97 -21.02 12.64
N ASP A 69 4.98 -20.17 12.95
CA ASP A 69 3.67 -20.59 13.45
C ASP A 69 2.62 -20.88 12.35
N CYS A 70 3.01 -20.97 11.08
CA CYS A 70 2.09 -21.27 9.98
C CYS A 70 2.63 -22.35 9.04
N SER A 71 1.87 -23.44 8.87
CA SER A 71 2.28 -24.58 8.04
C SER A 71 2.08 -24.39 6.53
N GLY A 72 1.16 -23.52 6.09
CA GLY A 72 0.78 -23.42 4.67
C GLY A 72 1.35 -22.23 3.89
N GLY A 73 2.24 -21.45 4.51
CA GLY A 73 2.89 -20.28 3.89
C GLY A 73 1.92 -19.16 3.52
N LEU A 74 2.49 -18.03 3.11
CA LEU A 74 1.76 -16.86 2.63
C LEU A 74 2.26 -16.49 1.24
N GLN A 75 1.33 -16.25 0.33
CA GLN A 75 1.60 -15.64 -0.95
C GLN A 75 1.25 -14.16 -0.87
N ALA A 76 2.15 -13.28 -1.31
CA ALA A 76 1.94 -11.85 -1.32
C ALA A 76 2.30 -11.24 -2.67
N MET A 77 1.55 -10.23 -3.11
CA MET A 77 1.84 -9.51 -4.35
C MET A 77 1.54 -8.03 -4.10
N ALA A 78 2.50 -7.16 -4.39
CA ALA A 78 2.24 -5.72 -4.41
C ALA A 78 1.31 -5.40 -5.59
N VAL A 79 0.27 -4.60 -5.34
CA VAL A 79 -0.82 -4.41 -6.29
C VAL A 79 -0.93 -2.94 -6.66
N ALA A 80 -0.88 -2.65 -7.96
CA ALA A 80 -1.27 -1.34 -8.46
C ALA A 80 -2.81 -1.22 -8.45
N PRO A 81 -3.41 -0.04 -8.29
CA PRO A 81 -4.86 0.14 -8.31
C PRO A 81 -5.46 0.07 -9.72
N ASP A 82 -5.05 -0.92 -10.50
CA ASP A 82 -5.62 -1.22 -11.81
C ASP A 82 -6.54 -2.45 -11.73
N ARG A 83 -7.39 -2.62 -12.75
CA ARG A 83 -8.34 -3.74 -12.79
C ARG A 83 -7.64 -5.09 -12.91
N GLU A 84 -6.47 -5.14 -13.54
CA GLU A 84 -5.74 -6.37 -13.80
C GLU A 84 -5.12 -6.94 -12.53
N ALA A 85 -4.47 -6.11 -11.70
CA ALA A 85 -3.90 -6.60 -10.45
C ALA A 85 -4.99 -6.99 -9.42
N MET A 86 -6.21 -6.47 -9.60
CA MET A 86 -7.37 -6.85 -8.79
C MET A 86 -8.04 -8.17 -9.21
N SER A 87 -7.83 -8.66 -10.43
CA SER A 87 -8.35 -9.96 -10.86
C SER A 87 -7.40 -11.13 -10.58
N VAL A 88 -6.15 -10.85 -10.18
CA VAL A 88 -5.16 -11.89 -9.86
C VAL A 88 -5.62 -12.71 -8.66
N LYS A 89 -5.76 -14.01 -8.89
CA LYS A 89 -6.01 -15.00 -7.84
C LYS A 89 -4.69 -15.63 -7.43
N LEU A 90 -4.28 -15.37 -6.18
CA LEU A 90 -3.11 -15.97 -5.54
C LEU A 90 -3.47 -17.25 -4.77
N ALA A 91 -4.70 -17.33 -4.27
CA ALA A 91 -5.13 -18.44 -3.42
C ALA A 91 -5.22 -19.77 -4.20
N GLY A 92 -4.48 -20.76 -3.70
CA GLY A 92 -4.69 -22.17 -4.01
C GLY A 92 -5.90 -22.77 -3.28
N SER A 93 -6.10 -24.08 -3.39
CA SER A 93 -7.17 -24.78 -2.66
C SER A 93 -6.99 -24.62 -1.14
N GLY A 94 -8.06 -24.22 -0.44
CA GLY A 94 -8.06 -24.04 1.02
C GLY A 94 -7.36 -22.77 1.53
N GLN A 95 -6.91 -21.88 0.65
CA GLN A 95 -6.36 -20.57 1.04
C GLN A 95 -7.43 -19.49 0.98
N LEU A 96 -7.44 -18.61 1.98
CA LEU A 96 -8.16 -17.36 1.95
C LEU A 96 -7.34 -16.33 1.16
N GLN A 97 -8.03 -15.50 0.39
CA GLN A 97 -7.44 -14.37 -0.33
C GLN A 97 -8.06 -13.07 0.14
N GLY A 98 -7.24 -12.04 0.23
CA GLY A 98 -7.67 -10.70 0.60
C GLY A 98 -6.59 -9.68 0.26
N VAL A 99 -6.79 -8.48 0.77
CA VAL A 99 -5.98 -7.30 0.49
C VAL A 99 -5.56 -6.68 1.81
N MET A 100 -4.28 -6.43 1.95
CA MET A 100 -3.72 -5.64 3.03
C MET A 100 -3.61 -4.18 2.61
N PHE A 101 -4.14 -3.30 3.46
CA PHE A 101 -4.03 -1.86 3.29
C PHE A 101 -3.85 -1.20 4.66
N ARG A 102 -2.78 -0.41 4.83
CA ARG A 102 -2.45 0.26 6.10
C ARG A 102 -2.38 -0.70 7.30
N GLY A 103 -1.80 -1.90 7.10
CA GLY A 103 -1.70 -2.92 8.14
C GLY A 103 -3.02 -3.58 8.52
N ARG A 104 -4.10 -3.40 7.75
CA ARG A 104 -5.39 -4.05 7.97
C ARG A 104 -5.74 -4.97 6.82
N TRP A 105 -6.32 -6.11 7.18
CA TRP A 105 -6.88 -7.05 6.23
C TRP A 105 -8.27 -6.62 5.78
N HIS A 106 -8.50 -6.74 4.49
CA HIS A 106 -9.80 -6.54 3.86
C HIS A 106 -10.07 -7.72 2.90
N SER A 107 -11.30 -8.24 2.90
CA SER A 107 -11.73 -9.25 1.91
C SER A 107 -11.69 -8.69 0.48
N GLU A 108 -12.06 -7.42 0.34
CA GLU A 108 -12.04 -6.68 -0.92
C GLU A 108 -11.17 -5.43 -0.81
N ALA A 109 -10.59 -4.97 -1.93
CA ALA A 109 -9.78 -3.76 -1.93
C ALA A 109 -10.64 -2.53 -1.57
N PRO A 110 -10.29 -1.74 -0.54
CA PRO A 110 -11.01 -0.52 -0.20
C PRO A 110 -10.65 0.61 -1.18
N LEU A 111 -11.05 0.46 -2.45
CA LEU A 111 -10.60 1.29 -3.58
C LEU A 111 -10.83 2.79 -3.36
N LEU A 112 -11.97 3.17 -2.76
CA LEU A 112 -12.26 4.56 -2.45
C LEU A 112 -11.29 5.11 -1.41
N ALA A 113 -11.16 4.44 -0.26
CA ALA A 113 -10.25 4.86 0.81
C ALA A 113 -8.80 4.92 0.33
N TYR A 114 -8.39 3.95 -0.49
CA TYR A 114 -7.09 3.93 -1.13
C TYR A 114 -6.88 5.12 -2.07
N ARG A 115 -7.83 5.43 -2.96
CA ARG A 115 -7.72 6.57 -3.88
C ARG A 115 -7.67 7.91 -3.15
N PHE A 116 -8.47 8.08 -2.10
CA PHE A 116 -8.40 9.27 -1.26
C PHE A 116 -7.04 9.40 -0.57
N ASN A 117 -6.54 8.30 0.00
CA ASN A 117 -5.23 8.28 0.63
C ASN A 117 -4.12 8.59 -0.40
N GLN A 118 -4.13 7.94 -1.56
CA GLN A 118 -3.18 8.23 -2.63
C GLN A 118 -3.25 9.68 -3.10
N GLY A 119 -4.44 10.24 -3.29
CA GLY A 119 -4.63 11.64 -3.68
C GLY A 119 -4.03 12.59 -2.64
N TRP A 120 -4.31 12.34 -1.36
CA TRP A 120 -3.75 13.11 -0.26
C TRP A 120 -2.23 13.01 -0.20
N HIS A 121 -1.67 11.81 -0.18
CA HIS A 121 -0.22 11.60 -0.16
C HIS A 121 0.46 12.18 -1.41
N LYS A 122 -0.19 12.17 -2.58
CA LYS A 122 0.30 12.80 -3.80
C LYS A 122 0.39 14.33 -3.67
N LEU A 123 -0.58 14.97 -3.01
CA LEU A 123 -0.57 16.42 -2.76
C LEU A 123 0.59 16.82 -1.84
N TRP A 124 0.91 15.99 -0.85
CA TRP A 124 1.95 16.27 0.14
C TRP A 124 3.35 15.76 -0.24
N GLY A 125 3.44 14.96 -1.30
CA GLY A 125 4.69 14.32 -1.75
C GLY A 125 5.10 13.10 -0.93
N ASP A 126 4.21 12.57 -0.09
CA ASP A 126 4.47 11.43 0.78
C ASP A 126 4.41 10.10 0.03
N ALA A 127 5.05 9.06 0.55
CA ALA A 127 4.89 7.69 0.06
C ALA A 127 3.43 7.22 0.21
N PRO A 128 2.82 6.58 -0.80
CA PRO A 128 1.49 6.00 -0.62
C PRO A 128 1.59 4.84 0.37
N ALA A 129 0.52 4.57 1.12
CA ALA A 129 0.46 3.37 1.94
C ALA A 129 0.52 2.11 1.04
N PRO A 130 1.25 1.05 1.44
CA PRO A 130 1.35 -0.16 0.64
C PRO A 130 -0.03 -0.81 0.52
N LEU A 131 -0.35 -1.22 -0.71
CA LEU A 131 -1.52 -2.00 -1.04
C LEU A 131 -1.04 -3.30 -1.68
N TYR A 132 -1.33 -4.42 -1.03
CA TYR A 132 -0.86 -5.71 -1.48
C TYR A 132 -1.91 -6.80 -1.25
N ARG A 133 -1.97 -7.76 -2.16
CA ARG A 133 -2.81 -8.94 -2.01
C ARG A 133 -2.03 -9.97 -1.22
N VAL A 134 -2.71 -10.64 -0.29
CA VAL A 134 -2.15 -11.84 0.33
C VAL A 134 -3.13 -13.00 0.27
N ALA A 135 -2.56 -14.19 0.16
CA ALA A 135 -3.28 -15.45 0.24
C ALA A 135 -2.58 -16.40 1.21
N LEU A 136 -3.34 -16.97 2.14
CA LEU A 136 -2.82 -17.80 3.21
C LEU A 136 -3.88 -18.78 3.72
N PRO A 137 -3.50 -19.84 4.45
CA PRO A 137 -4.47 -20.69 5.15
C PRO A 137 -5.30 -19.90 6.15
N ALA A 138 -6.58 -20.25 6.29
CA ALA A 138 -7.49 -19.59 7.23
C ALA A 138 -6.98 -19.62 8.68
N THR A 139 -6.29 -20.69 9.07
CA THR A 139 -5.69 -20.87 10.40
C THR A 139 -4.59 -19.86 10.72
N CYS A 140 -3.98 -19.25 9.70
CA CYS A 140 -2.87 -18.31 9.87
C CYS A 140 -3.32 -16.84 9.79
N LEU A 141 -4.61 -16.55 9.62
CA LEU A 141 -5.12 -15.18 9.41
C LEU A 141 -4.77 -14.24 10.57
N ALA A 142 -4.83 -14.74 11.80
CA ALA A 142 -4.51 -13.98 13.01
C ALA A 142 -3.06 -13.46 13.05
N LEU A 143 -2.13 -14.07 12.28
CA LEU A 143 -0.73 -13.67 12.20
C LEU A 143 -0.50 -12.43 11.31
N ILE A 144 -1.54 -11.94 10.64
CA ILE A 144 -1.47 -10.78 9.74
C ILE A 144 -2.52 -9.75 10.11
N ALA A 145 -3.68 -10.20 10.58
CA ALA A 145 -4.75 -9.37 11.10
C ALA A 145 -5.18 -9.90 12.48
N PRO A 146 -4.48 -9.47 13.55
CA PRO A 146 -4.82 -9.90 14.92
C PRO A 146 -6.20 -9.35 15.36
N ASP A 147 -6.66 -8.25 14.77
CA ASP A 147 -8.04 -7.77 14.93
C ASP A 147 -8.93 -8.40 13.82
N PRO A 148 -9.97 -9.18 14.18
CA PRO A 148 -10.85 -9.78 13.19
C PRO A 148 -11.64 -8.70 12.42
N PRO A 149 -12.00 -8.96 11.14
CA PRO A 149 -12.87 -8.06 10.40
C PRO A 149 -14.22 -7.94 11.10
N HIS A 150 -14.59 -6.71 11.50
CA HIS A 150 -15.94 -6.36 11.92
C HIS A 150 -16.85 -6.17 10.71
#